data_AF-A0AAD0YGM6-F1
#
_entry.id   AF-A0AAD0YGM6-F1
#
_cell.length_a   1.000
_cell.length_b   1.000
_cell.length_c   1.000
_cell.angle_alpha   90.00
_cell.angle_beta   90.00
_cell.angle_gamma   90.00
#
_symmetry.space_group_name_H-M   'P 1'
#
loop_
_entity.id
_entity.type
_entity.pdbx_description
1 polymer ?
#
loop_
_entity_poly.entity_id
_entity_poly.type
_entity_poly.pdbx_seq_one_letter_code
_entity_poly.pdbx_strand_id
1 'polypeptide(L)'
;MFEELIERYSQYSDTELVTTYSNKNAYTQEAQKALEIEIKNRGGLELLKIRYDTLIQKENEKVRISKEAGLLYLQGFTNNDINSRINSELLSSEEIHEITETSCNKINASRKDEEIKPRTFIGSITGGIIGGTIGGILWSLQLIYSGHIFYLFAIGLVIISYGVIKLFTKQSKNNIIVLIFTIASVIYALVLGFYLYGLFGYRGPQ
;
A
#
# COMPACT_ATOMS: atom_id res chain seq x y z
N MET A 1 33.47 7.44 21.78
CA MET A 1 32.17 8.12 21.92
C MET A 1 32.08 9.39 21.08
N PHE A 2 32.91 10.43 21.25
CA PHE A 2 32.85 11.63 20.40
C PHE A 2 33.18 11.37 18.92
N GLU A 3 34.29 10.68 18.63
CA GLU A 3 34.67 10.27 17.26
C GLU A 3 33.61 9.38 16.59
N GLU A 4 33.02 8.48 17.37
CA GLU A 4 31.94 7.59 16.92
C GLU A 4 30.67 8.39 16.55
N LEU A 5 30.38 9.50 17.24
CA LEU A 5 29.28 10.39 16.88
C LEU A 5 29.56 11.13 15.57
N ILE A 6 30.80 11.57 15.33
CA ILE A 6 31.19 12.20 14.06
C ILE A 6 31.06 11.19 12.92
N GLU A 7 31.60 9.99 13.09
CA GLU A 7 31.49 8.91 12.11
C GLU A 7 30.03 8.59 11.79
N ARG A 8 29.17 8.51 12.82
CA ARG A 8 27.73 8.30 12.63
C ARG A 8 27.07 9.41 11.83
N TYR A 9 27.35 10.68 12.13
CA TYR A 9 26.78 11.80 11.38
C TYR A 9 27.32 11.89 9.94
N SER A 10 28.54 11.43 9.69
CA SER A 10 29.08 11.38 8.32
C SER A 10 28.27 10.49 7.38
N GLN A 11 27.56 9.51 7.93
CA GLN A 11 26.68 8.60 7.17
C GLN A 11 25.30 9.20 6.89
N TYR A 12 24.95 10.32 7.53
CA TYR A 12 23.61 10.91 7.37
C TYR A 12 23.47 11.58 6.00
N SER A 13 22.29 11.46 5.42
CA SER A 13 21.86 12.27 4.28
C SER A 13 21.71 13.74 4.68
N ASP A 14 21.70 14.64 3.69
CA ASP A 14 21.50 16.07 3.95
C ASP A 14 20.16 16.35 4.66
N THR A 15 19.11 15.59 4.34
CA THR A 15 17.81 15.64 5.02
C THR A 15 17.91 15.23 6.49
N GLU A 16 18.61 14.14 6.79
CA GLU A 16 18.81 13.68 8.17
C GLU A 16 19.63 14.68 8.97
N LEU A 17 20.68 15.27 8.38
CA LEU A 17 21.49 16.30 9.03
C LEU A 17 20.69 17.57 9.34
N VAL A 18 19.90 18.08 8.38
CA VAL A 18 19.06 19.27 8.59
C VAL A 18 17.99 19.00 9.66
N THR A 19 17.37 17.83 9.63
CA THR A 19 16.34 17.43 10.62
C THR A 19 16.95 17.29 12.01
N THR A 20 18.11 16.64 12.11
CA THR A 20 18.85 16.48 13.38
C THR A 20 19.30 17.84 13.91
N TYR A 21 19.80 18.72 13.04
CA TYR A 21 20.20 20.07 13.41
C TYR A 21 19.02 20.92 13.93
N SER A 22 17.85 20.79 13.32
CA SER A 22 16.64 21.50 13.75
C SER A 22 16.19 21.09 15.16
N ASN A 23 16.51 19.86 15.56
CA ASN A 23 16.22 19.32 16.89
C ASN A 23 17.43 19.35 17.84
N LYS A 24 18.50 20.10 17.52
CA LYS A 24 19.80 19.96 18.21
C LYS A 24 19.77 20.21 19.72
N ASN A 25 18.83 21.05 20.17
CA ASN A 25 18.66 21.41 21.58
C ASN A 25 18.23 20.22 22.46
N ALA A 26 17.72 19.13 21.85
CA ALA A 26 17.37 17.90 22.54
C ALA A 26 18.57 16.95 22.75
N TYR A 27 19.73 17.23 22.15
CA TYR A 27 20.92 16.37 22.25
C TYR A 27 21.94 16.89 23.26
N THR A 28 22.83 15.99 23.68
CA THR A 28 23.97 16.33 24.56
C THR A 28 24.92 17.32 23.88
N GLN A 29 25.67 18.09 24.66
CA GLN A 29 26.64 19.07 24.12
C GLN A 29 27.70 18.40 23.21
N GLU A 30 28.09 17.17 23.53
CA GLU A 30 29.03 16.38 22.73
C GLU A 30 28.44 16.01 21.36
N ALA A 31 27.18 15.58 21.32
CA ALA A 31 26.48 15.29 20.07
C ALA A 31 26.24 16.56 19.24
N GLN A 32 25.91 17.69 19.86
CA GLN A 32 25.79 18.98 19.18
C GLN A 32 27.11 19.39 18.50
N LYS A 33 28.24 19.26 19.21
CA LYS A 33 29.57 19.57 18.66
C LYS A 33 29.95 18.64 17.51
N ALA A 34 29.71 17.34 17.65
CA ALA A 34 29.98 16.36 16.59
C ALA A 34 29.15 16.66 15.33
N LEU A 35 27.87 17.01 15.51
CA LEU A 35 26.98 17.42 14.42
C LEU A 35 27.46 18.71 13.73
N GLU A 36 27.88 19.71 14.50
CA GLU A 36 28.40 20.98 13.95
C GLU A 36 29.71 20.79 13.17
N ILE A 37 30.58 19.87 13.61
CA ILE A 37 31.80 19.48 12.87
C ILE A 37 31.42 18.87 11.52
N GLU A 38 30.49 17.91 11.50
CA GLU A 38 30.10 17.28 10.24
C GLU A 38 29.43 18.26 9.28
N ILE A 39 28.53 19.11 9.78
CA ILE A 39 27.90 20.16 8.95
C ILE A 39 28.96 21.10 8.39
N LYS A 40 29.98 21.46 9.17
CA LYS A 40 31.10 22.28 8.71
C LYS A 40 31.93 21.55 7.64
N ASN A 41 32.20 20.25 7.81
CA ASN A 41 32.90 19.43 6.82
C ASN A 41 32.15 19.40 5.47
N ARG A 42 30.82 19.48 5.49
CA ARG A 42 29.97 19.54 4.28
C ARG A 42 29.77 20.94 3.69
N GLY A 43 30.61 21.90 4.07
CA GLY A 43 30.59 23.28 3.58
C GLY A 43 29.70 24.22 4.39
N GLY A 44 29.21 23.79 5.57
CA GLY A 44 28.43 24.62 6.48
C GLY A 44 26.92 24.49 6.28
N LEU A 45 26.19 25.06 7.26
CA LEU A 45 24.74 24.92 7.35
C LEU A 45 23.99 25.56 6.18
N GLU A 46 24.48 26.69 5.65
CA GLU A 46 23.83 27.37 4.53
C GLU A 46 23.86 26.53 3.25
N LEU A 47 25.03 26.00 2.88
CA LEU A 47 25.14 25.12 1.71
C LEU A 47 24.34 23.83 1.91
N LEU A 48 24.32 23.29 3.13
CA LEU A 48 23.50 22.13 3.47
C LEU A 48 22.00 22.42 3.28
N LYS A 49 21.52 23.57 3.75
CA LYS A 49 20.12 24.00 3.58
C LYS A 49 19.77 24.21 2.10
N ILE A 50 20.65 24.83 1.31
CA ILE A 50 20.43 25.02 -0.13
C ILE A 50 20.28 23.67 -0.85
N ARG A 51 21.16 22.69 -0.53
CA ARG A 51 21.05 21.34 -1.10
C ARG A 51 19.76 20.66 -0.67
N TYR A 52 19.38 20.77 0.61
CA TYR A 52 18.13 20.26 1.13
C TYR A 52 16.91 20.89 0.43
N ASP A 53 16.85 22.21 0.32
CA ASP A 53 15.74 22.91 -0.33
C ASP A 53 15.63 22.53 -1.81
N THR A 54 16.77 22.35 -2.49
CA THR A 54 16.80 21.87 -3.88
C THR A 54 16.23 20.45 -4.00
N LEU A 55 16.53 19.56 -3.05
CA LEU A 55 15.96 18.20 -3.02
C LEU A 55 14.44 18.25 -2.81
N ILE A 56 13.97 19.08 -1.87
CA ILE A 56 12.54 19.24 -1.61
C ILE A 56 11.81 19.82 -2.82
N GLN A 57 12.39 20.82 -3.49
CA GLN A 57 11.83 21.38 -4.71
C GLN A 57 11.73 20.33 -5.83
N LYS A 58 12.78 19.53 -6.03
CA LYS A 58 12.74 18.41 -6.98
C LYS A 58 11.66 17.40 -6.64
N GLU A 59 11.52 17.01 -5.38
CA GLU A 59 10.51 16.02 -4.98
C GLU A 59 9.07 16.56 -5.16
N ASN A 60 8.84 17.81 -4.77
CA ASN A 60 7.56 18.48 -5.00
C ASN A 60 7.22 18.57 -6.49
N GLU A 61 8.23 18.82 -7.32
CA GLU A 61 8.07 18.86 -8.77
C GLU A 61 7.73 17.48 -9.36
N LYS A 62 8.35 16.39 -8.86
CA LYS A 62 7.97 15.02 -9.24
C LYS A 62 6.51 14.74 -8.92
N VAL A 63 6.03 15.16 -7.75
CA VAL A 63 4.62 15.01 -7.34
C VAL A 63 3.69 15.80 -8.26
N ARG A 64 4.06 17.06 -8.58
CA ARG A 64 3.29 17.90 -9.51
C ARG A 64 3.14 17.23 -10.86
N ILE A 65 4.26 16.79 -11.46
CA ILE A 65 4.30 16.11 -12.76
C ILE A 65 3.49 14.81 -12.72
N SER A 66 3.66 13.99 -11.69
CA SER A 66 2.91 12.75 -11.53
C SER A 66 1.40 12.98 -11.55
N LYS A 67 0.93 14.03 -10.85
CA LYS A 67 -0.49 14.41 -10.78
C LYS A 67 -0.99 14.94 -12.13
N GLU A 68 -0.23 15.82 -12.77
CA GLU A 68 -0.59 16.40 -14.07
C GLU A 68 -0.64 15.34 -15.17
N ALA A 69 0.37 14.47 -15.25
CA ALA A 69 0.40 13.33 -16.17
C ALA A 69 -0.83 12.44 -15.97
N GLY A 70 -1.20 12.18 -14.71
CA GLY A 70 -2.40 11.41 -14.39
C GLY A 70 -3.69 12.07 -14.89
N LEU A 71 -3.84 13.39 -14.70
CA LEU A 71 -5.01 14.13 -15.19
C LEU A 71 -5.10 14.12 -16.73
N LEU A 72 -3.99 14.34 -17.41
CA LEU A 72 -3.96 14.31 -18.88
C LEU A 72 -4.25 12.91 -19.43
N TYR A 73 -3.72 11.87 -18.79
CA TYR A 73 -4.03 10.49 -19.18
C TYR A 73 -5.52 10.16 -18.99
N LEU A 74 -6.15 10.66 -17.93
CA LEU A 74 -7.59 10.52 -17.71
C LEU A 74 -8.42 11.25 -18.78
N GLN A 75 -7.91 12.36 -19.32
CA GLN A 75 -8.51 13.10 -20.44
C GLN A 75 -8.34 12.42 -21.81
N GLY A 76 -7.59 11.31 -21.88
CA GLY A 76 -7.42 10.52 -23.10
C GLY A 76 -6.15 10.81 -23.90
N PHE A 77 -5.24 11.62 -23.38
CA PHE A 77 -3.93 11.85 -24.01
C PHE A 77 -3.04 10.60 -23.93
N THR A 78 -2.23 10.38 -24.96
CA THR A 78 -1.22 9.30 -24.95
C THR A 78 0.01 9.71 -24.15
N ASN A 79 0.84 8.75 -23.74
CA ASN A 79 2.10 9.05 -23.03
C ASN A 79 2.98 10.04 -23.81
N ASN A 80 3.05 9.92 -25.14
CA ASN A 80 3.82 10.82 -25.99
C ASN A 80 3.25 12.25 -25.97
N ASP A 81 1.92 12.39 -26.03
CA ASP A 81 1.26 13.70 -25.93
C ASP A 81 1.54 14.35 -24.57
N ILE A 82 1.51 13.57 -23.49
CA ILE A 82 1.76 14.04 -22.13
C ILE A 82 3.21 14.51 -21.99
N ASN A 83 4.17 13.71 -22.44
CA ASN A 83 5.60 14.07 -22.40
C ASN A 83 5.92 15.33 -23.22
N SER A 84 5.18 15.60 -24.28
CA SER A 84 5.35 16.83 -25.07
C SER A 84 4.77 18.09 -24.41
N ARG A 85 3.89 17.93 -23.42
CA ARG A 85 3.15 19.02 -22.75
C ARG A 85 3.75 19.37 -21.40
N ILE A 86 4.25 18.36 -20.68
CA ILE A 86 4.86 18.56 -19.37
C ILE A 86 6.31 18.99 -19.54
N ASN A 87 6.65 20.13 -18.94
CA ASN A 87 8.00 20.64 -18.88
C ASN A 87 8.41 20.85 -17.42
N SER A 88 9.71 20.74 -17.16
CA SER A 88 10.31 21.04 -15.86
C SER A 88 11.67 21.67 -16.04
N GLU A 89 11.98 22.68 -15.23
CA GLU A 89 13.32 23.28 -15.15
C GLU A 89 14.23 22.53 -14.17
N LEU A 90 13.64 21.69 -13.29
CA LEU A 90 14.34 21.01 -12.20
C LEU A 90 14.64 19.53 -12.49
N LEU A 91 13.86 18.92 -13.38
CA LEU A 91 13.94 17.51 -13.74
C LEU A 91 14.32 17.38 -15.22
N SER A 92 15.15 16.38 -15.50
CA SER A 92 15.51 16.02 -16.87
C SER A 92 14.33 15.41 -17.63
N SER A 93 14.36 15.46 -18.96
CA SER A 93 13.32 14.84 -19.80
C SER A 93 13.16 13.33 -19.55
N GLU A 94 14.24 12.64 -19.16
CA GLU A 94 14.22 11.22 -18.81
C GLU A 94 13.46 10.98 -17.49
N GLU A 95 13.71 11.80 -16.47
CA GLU A 95 12.95 11.75 -15.21
C GLU A 95 11.46 12.05 -15.43
N ILE A 96 11.14 13.03 -16.28
CA ILE A 96 9.75 13.35 -16.64
C ILE A 96 9.09 12.16 -17.35
N HIS A 97 9.80 11.51 -18.26
CA HIS A 97 9.32 10.34 -18.98
C HIS A 97 9.01 9.19 -18.02
N GLU A 98 9.92 8.87 -17.11
CA GLU A 98 9.76 7.80 -16.11
C GLU A 98 8.56 8.06 -15.19
N ILE A 99 8.42 9.29 -14.68
CA ILE A 99 7.30 9.67 -13.81
C ILE A 99 5.98 9.59 -14.57
N THR A 100 5.95 10.08 -15.81
CA THR A 100 4.76 10.04 -16.67
C THR A 100 4.34 8.60 -16.95
N GLU A 101 5.29 7.75 -17.35
CA GLU A 101 5.03 6.33 -17.61
C GLU A 101 4.50 5.62 -16.36
N THR A 102 5.14 5.84 -15.21
CA THR A 102 4.72 5.27 -13.93
C THR A 102 3.30 5.68 -13.55
N SER A 103 2.99 6.98 -13.66
CA SER A 103 1.64 7.52 -13.41
C SER A 103 0.60 6.90 -14.34
N CYS A 104 0.87 6.86 -15.65
CA CYS A 104 -0.06 6.34 -16.66
C CYS A 104 -0.27 4.83 -16.48
N ASN A 105 0.80 4.07 -16.22
CA ASN A 105 0.74 2.63 -15.97
C ASN A 105 -0.08 2.32 -14.71
N LYS A 106 0.07 3.11 -13.64
CA LYS A 106 -0.72 2.95 -12.41
C LYS A 106 -2.22 3.16 -12.67
N ILE A 107 -2.58 4.19 -13.45
CA ILE A 107 -3.99 4.45 -13.80
C ILE A 107 -4.54 3.34 -14.71
N ASN A 108 -3.76 2.91 -15.71
CA ASN A 108 -4.16 1.83 -16.60
C ASN A 108 -4.34 0.50 -15.84
N ALA A 109 -3.46 0.19 -14.90
CA ALA A 109 -3.59 -0.98 -14.04
C ALA A 109 -4.87 -0.91 -13.18
N SER A 110 -5.18 0.25 -12.58
CA SER A 110 -6.43 0.44 -11.82
C SER A 110 -7.66 0.24 -12.71
N ARG A 111 -7.67 0.83 -13.91
CA ARG A 111 -8.77 0.64 -14.88
C ARG A 111 -8.96 -0.83 -15.25
N LYS A 112 -7.88 -1.56 -15.52
CA LYS A 112 -7.93 -3.00 -15.85
C LYS A 112 -8.41 -3.86 -14.68
N ASP A 113 -8.09 -3.47 -13.45
CA ASP A 113 -8.53 -4.16 -12.23
C ASP A 113 -10.04 -4.00 -12.01
N GLU A 114 -10.56 -2.78 -12.20
CA GLU A 114 -11.97 -2.44 -12.06
C GLU A 114 -12.84 -2.94 -13.22
N GLU A 115 -12.24 -3.23 -14.37
CA GLU A 115 -12.94 -3.70 -15.57
C GLU A 115 -13.68 -5.03 -15.31
N ILE A 116 -14.99 -5.03 -15.55
CA ILE A 116 -15.83 -6.22 -15.35
C ILE A 116 -15.80 -7.09 -16.61
N LYS A 117 -15.14 -8.25 -16.52
CA LYS A 117 -15.05 -9.23 -17.63
C LYS A 117 -15.90 -10.47 -17.32
N PRO A 118 -16.34 -11.24 -18.32
CA PRO A 118 -16.98 -12.53 -18.09
C PRO A 118 -16.14 -13.48 -17.21
N ARG A 119 -14.81 -13.44 -17.37
CA ARG A 119 -13.87 -14.16 -16.52
C ARG A 119 -13.93 -13.74 -15.05
N THR A 120 -14.17 -12.46 -14.76
CA THR A 120 -14.36 -11.94 -13.40
C THR A 120 -15.55 -12.63 -12.74
N PHE A 121 -16.70 -12.66 -13.42
CA PHE A 121 -17.89 -13.34 -12.92
C PHE A 121 -17.64 -14.81 -12.63
N ILE A 122 -17.12 -15.54 -13.62
CA ILE A 122 -16.88 -16.98 -13.48
C ILE A 122 -15.88 -17.25 -12.35
N GLY A 123 -14.79 -16.50 -12.28
CA GLY A 123 -13.78 -16.62 -11.23
C GLY A 123 -14.31 -16.26 -9.83
N SER A 124 -15.18 -15.25 -9.74
CA SER A 124 -15.81 -14.85 -8.48
C SER A 124 -16.80 -15.90 -7.98
N ILE A 125 -17.58 -16.52 -8.86
CA ILE A 125 -18.49 -17.61 -8.50
C ILE A 125 -17.70 -18.83 -8.01
N THR A 126 -16.73 -19.31 -8.80
CA THR A 126 -15.96 -20.51 -8.44
C THR A 126 -15.13 -20.27 -7.17
N GLY A 127 -14.45 -19.12 -7.10
CA GLY A 127 -13.67 -18.74 -5.93
C GLY A 127 -14.53 -18.55 -4.68
N GLY A 128 -15.74 -17.99 -4.82
CA GLY A 128 -16.68 -17.81 -3.72
C GLY A 128 -17.23 -19.14 -3.19
N ILE A 129 -17.58 -20.08 -4.07
CA ILE A 129 -18.03 -21.41 -3.65
C ILE A 129 -16.91 -22.14 -2.88
N ILE A 130 -15.70 -22.16 -3.42
CA ILE A 130 -14.55 -22.83 -2.79
C ILE A 130 -14.18 -22.14 -1.47
N GLY A 131 -13.99 -20.82 -1.51
CA GLY A 131 -13.60 -20.01 -0.35
C GLY A 131 -14.64 -20.07 0.76
N GLY A 132 -15.92 -19.95 0.42
CA GLY A 132 -16.99 -20.05 1.38
C GLY A 132 -17.19 -21.46 1.94
N THR A 133 -16.91 -22.52 1.17
CA THR A 133 -16.96 -23.90 1.68
C THR A 133 -15.84 -24.14 2.69
N ILE A 134 -14.60 -23.74 2.36
CA ILE A 134 -13.46 -23.82 3.29
C ILE A 134 -13.74 -22.99 4.54
N GLY A 135 -14.21 -21.75 4.37
CA GLY A 135 -14.58 -20.87 5.47
C GLY A 135 -15.68 -21.45 6.36
N GLY A 136 -16.73 -22.03 5.77
CA GLY A 136 -17.84 -22.62 6.51
C GLY A 136 -17.43 -23.86 7.31
N ILE A 137 -16.54 -24.69 6.77
CA ILE A 137 -15.96 -25.82 7.51
C ILE A 137 -15.16 -25.30 8.72
N LEU A 138 -14.29 -24.31 8.53
CA LEU A 138 -13.50 -23.73 9.62
C LEU A 138 -14.38 -23.06 10.69
N TRP A 139 -15.41 -22.34 10.25
CA TRP A 139 -16.41 -21.74 11.15
C TRP A 139 -17.14 -22.81 11.97
N SER A 140 -17.60 -23.88 11.32
CA SER A 140 -18.24 -25.00 12.00
C SER A 140 -17.31 -25.66 13.01
N LEU A 141 -16.05 -25.93 12.64
CA LEU A 141 -15.09 -26.56 13.55
C LEU A 141 -14.88 -25.70 14.80
N GLN A 142 -14.74 -24.39 14.62
CA GLN A 142 -14.61 -23.44 15.73
C GLN A 142 -15.83 -23.54 16.67
N LEU A 143 -17.05 -23.57 16.14
CA LEU A 143 -18.27 -23.72 16.94
C LEU A 143 -18.34 -25.07 17.67
N ILE A 144 -18.01 -26.18 16.98
CA ILE A 144 -18.05 -27.54 17.55
C ILE A 144 -17.08 -27.66 18.73
N TYR A 145 -15.83 -27.19 18.57
CA TYR A 145 -14.80 -27.37 19.59
C TYR A 145 -14.92 -26.40 20.77
N SER A 146 -15.37 -25.17 20.51
CA SER A 146 -15.40 -24.14 21.56
C SER A 146 -16.75 -23.96 22.23
N GLY A 147 -17.85 -24.34 21.58
CA GLY A 147 -19.22 -24.07 22.04
C GLY A 147 -19.60 -22.58 22.11
N HIS A 148 -18.71 -21.68 21.67
CA HIS A 148 -18.89 -20.22 21.72
C HIS A 148 -18.64 -19.63 20.34
N ILE A 149 -19.05 -18.38 20.12
CA ILE A 149 -18.74 -17.65 18.88
C ILE A 149 -17.53 -16.76 19.12
N PHE A 150 -16.43 -17.02 18.41
CA PHE A 150 -15.26 -16.15 18.42
C PHE A 150 -15.26 -15.24 17.19
N TYR A 151 -15.61 -13.97 17.37
CA TYR A 151 -15.72 -12.98 16.28
C TYR A 151 -14.43 -12.80 15.46
N LEU A 152 -13.25 -13.09 16.03
CA LEU A 152 -11.98 -13.07 15.30
C LEU A 152 -11.99 -14.00 14.09
N PHE A 153 -12.66 -15.16 14.19
CA PHE A 153 -12.76 -16.10 13.07
C PHE A 153 -13.67 -15.57 11.95
N ALA A 154 -14.64 -14.70 12.24
CA ALA A 154 -15.47 -14.07 11.22
C ALA A 154 -14.64 -13.13 10.33
N ILE A 155 -13.65 -12.43 10.90
CA ILE A 155 -12.66 -11.66 10.13
C ILE A 155 -11.85 -12.60 9.24
N GLY A 156 -11.46 -13.76 9.75
CA GLY A 156 -10.80 -14.82 8.98
C GLY A 156 -11.61 -15.28 7.76
N LEU A 157 -12.94 -15.37 7.86
CA LEU A 157 -13.81 -15.74 6.73
C LEU A 157 -13.74 -14.73 5.59
N VAL A 158 -13.66 -13.43 5.91
CA VAL A 158 -13.50 -12.38 4.90
C VAL A 158 -12.16 -12.53 4.18
N ILE A 159 -11.08 -12.77 4.94
CA ILE A 159 -9.74 -12.95 4.39
C ILE A 159 -9.69 -14.17 3.46
N ILE A 160 -10.23 -15.31 3.89
CA ILE A 160 -10.25 -16.54 3.09
C ILE A 160 -11.11 -16.36 1.84
N SER A 161 -12.34 -15.85 1.99
CA SER A 161 -13.27 -15.66 0.87
C SER A 161 -12.67 -14.74 -0.19
N TYR A 162 -12.15 -13.58 0.22
CA TYR A 162 -11.50 -12.65 -0.69
C TYR A 162 -10.23 -13.26 -1.31
N GLY A 163 -9.39 -13.90 -0.50
CA GLY A 163 -8.14 -14.51 -0.94
C GLY A 163 -8.38 -15.52 -2.06
N VAL A 164 -9.34 -16.44 -1.88
CA VAL A 164 -9.67 -17.44 -2.89
C VAL A 164 -10.27 -16.78 -4.14
N ILE A 165 -11.23 -15.85 -4.00
CA ILE A 165 -11.79 -15.12 -5.16
C ILE A 165 -10.71 -14.38 -5.93
N LYS A 166 -9.79 -13.71 -5.24
CA LYS A 166 -8.67 -13.00 -5.85
C LYS A 166 -7.73 -13.93 -6.62
N LEU A 167 -7.51 -15.16 -6.14
CA LEU A 167 -6.69 -16.14 -6.85
C LEU A 167 -7.29 -16.51 -8.22
N PHE A 168 -8.61 -16.64 -8.31
CA PHE A 168 -9.29 -16.99 -9.57
C PHE A 168 -9.48 -15.78 -10.51
N THR A 169 -9.85 -14.63 -9.97
CA THR A 169 -10.16 -13.42 -10.75
C THR A 169 -8.92 -12.61 -11.12
N LYS A 170 -7.86 -12.68 -10.30
CA LYS A 170 -6.69 -11.79 -10.32
C LYS A 170 -7.04 -10.30 -10.16
N GLN A 171 -8.25 -10.00 -9.69
CA GLN A 171 -8.75 -8.64 -9.49
C GLN A 171 -8.92 -8.34 -8.01
N SER A 172 -8.81 -7.06 -7.65
CA SER A 172 -8.92 -6.59 -6.28
C SER A 172 -10.38 -6.32 -5.88
N LYS A 173 -10.57 -5.95 -4.61
CA LYS A 173 -11.85 -5.49 -4.07
C LYS A 173 -12.39 -4.21 -4.69
N ASN A 174 -11.59 -3.48 -5.47
CA ASN A 174 -12.07 -2.31 -6.21
C ASN A 174 -13.00 -2.71 -7.36
N ASN A 175 -12.88 -3.95 -7.85
CA ASN A 175 -13.86 -4.52 -8.74
C ASN A 175 -15.16 -4.86 -7.97
N ILE A 176 -16.26 -4.20 -8.34
CA ILE A 176 -17.54 -4.36 -7.65
C ILE A 176 -18.05 -5.81 -7.63
N ILE A 177 -17.77 -6.60 -8.68
CA ILE A 177 -18.16 -8.01 -8.73
C ILE A 177 -17.38 -8.82 -7.69
N VAL A 178 -16.06 -8.61 -7.60
CA VAL A 178 -15.22 -9.26 -6.58
C VAL A 178 -15.72 -8.94 -5.18
N LEU A 179 -16.09 -7.68 -4.92
CA LEU A 179 -16.62 -7.25 -3.62
C LEU A 179 -17.94 -7.94 -3.28
N ILE A 180 -18.92 -7.92 -4.19
CA ILE A 180 -20.24 -8.53 -3.97
C ILE A 180 -20.10 -10.03 -3.71
N PHE A 181 -19.30 -10.74 -4.52
CA PHE A 181 -19.10 -12.18 -4.34
C PHE A 181 -18.30 -12.52 -3.09
N THR A 182 -17.41 -11.64 -2.63
CA THR A 182 -16.73 -11.81 -1.34
C THR A 182 -17.74 -11.77 -0.20
N ILE A 183 -18.65 -10.79 -0.20
CA ILE A 183 -19.69 -10.68 0.83
C ILE A 183 -20.64 -11.88 0.77
N ALA A 184 -21.10 -12.25 -0.43
CA ALA A 184 -21.96 -13.41 -0.63
C ALA A 184 -21.28 -14.72 -0.17
N SER A 185 -19.99 -14.89 -0.45
CA SER A 185 -19.18 -16.03 0.00
C SER A 185 -19.08 -16.11 1.52
N VAL A 186 -18.91 -14.97 2.21
CA VAL A 186 -18.87 -14.93 3.68
C VAL A 186 -20.23 -15.28 4.28
N ILE A 187 -21.32 -14.74 3.73
CA ILE A 187 -22.69 -15.09 4.17
C ILE A 187 -22.93 -16.59 3.97
N TYR A 188 -22.56 -17.13 2.80
CA TYR A 188 -22.63 -18.56 2.52
C TYR A 188 -21.81 -19.39 3.52
N ALA A 189 -20.57 -18.98 3.83
CA ALA A 189 -19.72 -19.65 4.83
C ALA A 189 -20.37 -19.70 6.21
N LEU A 190 -20.95 -18.58 6.68
CA LEU A 190 -21.63 -18.52 7.97
C LEU A 190 -22.84 -19.46 8.01
N VAL A 191 -23.70 -19.40 6.98
CA VAL A 191 -24.88 -20.27 6.86
C VAL A 191 -24.47 -21.75 6.86
N LEU A 192 -23.48 -22.10 6.04
CA LEU A 192 -22.95 -23.46 5.95
C LEU A 192 -22.37 -23.91 7.29
N GLY A 193 -21.59 -23.06 7.97
CA GLY A 193 -20.97 -23.42 9.23
C GLY A 193 -21.98 -23.62 10.36
N PHE A 194 -23.05 -22.82 10.43
CA PHE A 194 -24.16 -23.06 11.36
C PHE A 194 -24.93 -24.34 11.02
N TYR A 195 -25.15 -24.61 9.74
CA TYR A 195 -25.80 -25.85 9.30
C TYR A 195 -24.99 -27.09 9.72
N LEU A 196 -23.68 -27.09 9.47
CA LEU A 196 -22.78 -28.17 9.87
C LEU A 196 -22.69 -28.32 11.39
N TYR A 197 -22.61 -27.22 12.14
CA TYR A 197 -22.70 -27.27 13.60
C TYR A 197 -24.02 -27.86 14.10
N GLY A 198 -25.14 -27.56 13.44
CA GLY A 198 -26.45 -28.14 13.79
C GLY A 198 -26.53 -29.66 13.60
N LEU A 199 -25.78 -30.21 12.63
CA LEU A 199 -25.71 -31.64 12.31
C LEU A 199 -24.71 -32.41 13.18
N PHE A 200 -23.53 -31.84 13.41
CA PHE A 200 -22.38 -32.53 14.04
C PHE A 200 -22.02 -32.00 15.43
N GLY A 201 -22.59 -30.85 15.83
CA GLY A 201 -22.36 -30.24 17.14
C GLY A 201 -23.01 -31.05 18.25
N TYR A 202 -22.25 -31.30 19.31
CA TYR A 202 -22.72 -32.05 20.48
C TYR A 202 -23.86 -31.30 21.18
N ARG A 203 -25.06 -31.89 21.19
CA ARG A 203 -26.18 -31.46 22.04
C ARG A 203 -26.08 -32.28 23.32
N GLY A 204 -25.58 -31.67 24.41
CA GLY A 204 -25.62 -32.31 25.73
C GLY A 204 -27.07 -32.64 26.14
N PRO A 205 -27.27 -33.53 27.13
CA PRO A 205 -28.61 -33.85 27.60
C PRO A 205 -29.29 -32.58 28.15
N GLN A 206 -30.54 -32.37 27.74
CA GLN A 206 -31.43 -31.30 28.21
C GLN A 206 -31.78 -31.47 29.68
#